data_AF-A0A210QYS4-F1
#
_entry.id   AF-A0A210QYS4-F1
#
_cell.length_a   1.000
_cell.length_b   1.000
_cell.length_c   1.000
_cell.angle_alpha   90.00
_cell.angle_beta   90.00
_cell.angle_gamma   90.00
#
_symmetry.space_group_name_H-M   'P 1'
#
loop_
_entity.id
_entity.type
_entity.pdbx_description
1 polymer ?
#
loop_
_entity_poly.entity_id
_entity_poly.type
_entity_poly.pdbx_seq_one_letter_code
_entity_poly.pdbx_strand_id
1 'polypeptide(L)'
;MSSDISGKYTVQDMIGKYTVQDIHCKYTVQDIHCKYTVQDIHGKYTVQVIRCKYTVQDIHGKYTVHDIHGKYTIQDTSGKYTVQDSRCKYTVQHICGKYTVQDSHCKYTVQDIHGKYTVQDIHGKYTIQDIRGKYTVQDIHCKYTVQDIRCKYTVQDICGKYTVQDIHGKYTVQDIHGKYTVQDIHGKYTVQDIHGKYTVQDIHCKYTVQDIHGKYTVQDIHCKYTVQDIHIPRD
;
A
#
# COMPACT_ATOMS: atom_id res chain seq x y z
N MET A 1 -19.01 -27.10 2.05
CA MET A 1 -19.49 -27.57 0.74
C MET A 1 -18.48 -27.07 -0.27
N SER A 2 -17.55 -27.92 -0.73
CA SER A 2 -16.76 -27.61 -1.93
C SER A 2 -17.68 -27.91 -3.11
N SER A 3 -17.87 -26.91 -3.96
CA SER A 3 -18.61 -27.03 -5.20
C SER A 3 -17.66 -26.51 -6.25
N ASP A 4 -17.20 -27.35 -7.17
CA ASP A 4 -16.46 -26.89 -8.33
C ASP A 4 -17.33 -25.93 -9.14
N ILE A 5 -17.03 -24.64 -9.06
CA ILE A 5 -17.87 -23.61 -9.67
C ILE A 5 -17.37 -23.32 -11.08
N SER A 6 -18.02 -23.90 -12.09
CA SER A 6 -17.76 -23.64 -13.52
C SER A 6 -18.89 -22.82 -14.17
N GLY A 7 -18.55 -21.67 -14.78
CA GLY A 7 -19.54 -20.79 -15.44
C GLY A 7 -19.48 -19.30 -15.05
N LYS A 8 -20.64 -18.65 -14.86
CA LYS A 8 -20.75 -17.28 -14.32
C LYS A 8 -21.74 -17.31 -13.16
N TYR A 9 -21.30 -16.91 -11.97
CA TYR A 9 -22.14 -16.97 -10.76
C TYR A 9 -22.21 -15.61 -10.09
N THR A 10 -23.36 -15.34 -9.48
CA THR A 10 -23.59 -14.18 -8.62
C THR A 10 -24.24 -14.68 -7.34
N VAL A 11 -23.67 -14.32 -6.19
CA VAL A 11 -24.24 -14.61 -4.87
C VAL A 11 -24.51 -13.29 -4.15
N GLN A 12 -25.66 -13.18 -3.50
CA GLN A 12 -26.17 -11.95 -2.89
C GLN A 12 -26.77 -12.24 -1.52
N ASP A 13 -26.91 -11.21 -0.68
CA ASP A 13 -27.71 -11.20 0.56
C ASP A 13 -27.40 -12.34 1.55
N MET A 14 -26.11 -12.62 1.77
CA MET A 14 -25.71 -13.73 2.65
C MET A 14 -25.66 -13.34 4.13
N ILE A 15 -26.33 -14.15 4.96
CA ILE A 15 -26.37 -14.05 6.42
C ILE A 15 -25.89 -15.37 7.03
N GLY A 16 -24.92 -15.32 7.95
CA GLY A 16 -24.36 -16.51 8.61
C GLY A 16 -22.83 -16.69 8.51
N LYS A 17 -22.38 -17.89 8.16
CA LYS A 17 -20.97 -18.20 7.94
C LYS A 17 -20.85 -19.07 6.71
N TYR A 18 -20.02 -18.67 5.75
CA TYR A 18 -19.86 -19.40 4.49
C TYR A 18 -18.39 -19.56 4.12
N THR A 19 -18.13 -20.67 3.45
CA THR A 19 -16.83 -20.99 2.85
C THR A 19 -17.09 -21.49 1.44
N VAL A 20 -16.44 -20.87 0.47
CA VAL A 20 -16.48 -21.27 -0.95
C VAL A 20 -15.06 -21.57 -1.40
N GLN A 21 -14.88 -22.63 -2.16
CA GLN A 21 -13.59 -23.12 -2.64
C GLN A 21 -13.71 -23.46 -4.13
N ASP A 22 -12.57 -23.62 -4.80
CA ASP A 22 -12.47 -24.18 -6.16
C ASP A 22 -13.29 -23.42 -7.22
N ILE A 23 -13.02 -22.11 -7.35
CA ILE A 23 -13.71 -21.23 -8.32
C ILE A 23 -12.85 -21.05 -9.57
N HIS A 24 -13.19 -21.75 -10.66
CA HIS A 24 -12.45 -21.68 -11.94
C HIS A 24 -13.09 -20.77 -12.99
N CYS A 25 -13.77 -19.69 -12.56
CA CYS A 25 -14.62 -18.93 -13.47
C CYS A 25 -14.84 -17.46 -13.07
N LYS A 26 -15.87 -16.81 -13.64
CA LYS A 26 -16.29 -15.47 -13.21
C LYS A 26 -17.26 -15.62 -12.05
N TYR A 27 -16.92 -15.04 -10.91
CA TYR A 27 -17.75 -15.12 -9.71
C TYR A 27 -17.90 -13.75 -9.07
N THR A 28 -19.15 -13.35 -8.88
CA THR A 28 -19.54 -12.07 -8.27
C THR A 28 -20.19 -12.33 -6.92
N VAL A 29 -19.81 -11.54 -5.93
CA VAL A 29 -20.43 -11.54 -4.60
C VAL A 29 -20.88 -10.14 -4.27
N GLN A 30 -22.11 -9.99 -3.78
CA GLN A 30 -22.67 -8.71 -3.37
C GLN A 30 -23.33 -8.83 -1.99
N ASP A 31 -23.35 -7.72 -1.24
CA ASP A 31 -24.13 -7.53 -0.01
C ASP A 31 -23.88 -8.61 1.07
N ILE A 32 -22.63 -8.67 1.52
CA ILE A 32 -22.19 -9.66 2.52
C ILE A 32 -22.14 -9.06 3.91
N HIS A 33 -23.05 -9.52 4.77
CA HIS A 33 -23.17 -9.07 6.16
C HIS A 33 -22.68 -10.11 7.17
N CYS A 34 -21.87 -11.07 6.72
CA CYS A 34 -21.60 -12.29 7.46
C CYS A 34 -20.17 -12.80 7.30
N LYS A 35 -19.69 -13.71 8.15
CA LYS A 35 -18.30 -14.18 8.00
C LYS A 35 -18.18 -15.00 6.71
N TYR A 36 -17.30 -14.56 5.81
CA TYR A 36 -17.18 -15.19 4.49
C TYR A 36 -15.72 -15.48 4.17
N THR A 37 -15.47 -16.70 3.71
CA THR A 37 -14.14 -17.17 3.33
C THR A 37 -14.18 -17.73 1.92
N VAL A 38 -13.22 -17.33 1.08
CA VAL A 38 -13.06 -17.87 -0.27
C VAL A 38 -11.63 -18.34 -0.47
N GLN A 39 -11.46 -19.49 -1.10
CA GLN A 39 -10.15 -20.05 -1.43
C GLN A 39 -10.14 -20.52 -2.88
N ASP A 40 -8.95 -20.66 -3.44
CA ASP A 40 -8.68 -21.31 -4.73
C ASP A 40 -9.49 -20.71 -5.89
N ILE A 41 -9.22 -19.44 -6.18
CA ILE A 41 -9.90 -18.71 -7.24
C ILE A 41 -9.01 -18.58 -8.48
N HIS A 42 -9.39 -19.26 -9.55
CA HIS A 42 -8.77 -19.13 -10.87
C HIS A 42 -9.73 -18.42 -11.84
N GLY A 43 -9.64 -17.10 -11.95
CA GLY A 43 -10.51 -16.37 -12.88
C GLY A 43 -10.74 -14.91 -12.55
N LYS A 44 -11.99 -14.47 -12.74
CA LYS A 44 -12.41 -13.09 -12.47
C LYS A 44 -13.31 -13.08 -11.23
N TYR A 45 -12.80 -12.50 -10.16
CA TYR A 45 -13.52 -12.40 -8.90
C TYR A 45 -13.93 -10.95 -8.67
N THR A 46 -15.18 -10.72 -8.33
CA THR A 46 -15.69 -9.37 -8.04
C THR A 46 -16.51 -9.40 -6.76
N VAL A 47 -16.16 -8.54 -5.81
CA VAL A 47 -16.92 -8.42 -4.57
C VAL A 47 -17.35 -6.99 -4.38
N GLN A 48 -18.62 -6.79 -4.03
CA GLN A 48 -19.20 -5.49 -3.76
C GLN A 48 -19.89 -5.52 -2.41
N VAL A 49 -19.75 -4.45 -1.63
CA VAL A 49 -20.46 -4.25 -0.36
C VAL A 49 -20.23 -5.41 0.62
N ILE A 50 -19.11 -5.34 1.33
CA ILE A 50 -18.79 -6.26 2.42
C ILE A 50 -18.92 -5.49 3.73
N ARG A 51 -19.72 -5.98 4.69
CA ARG A 51 -19.84 -5.39 6.03
C ARG A 51 -19.58 -6.41 7.13
N CYS A 52 -18.41 -7.04 7.10
CA CYS A 52 -18.13 -8.18 7.96
C CYS A 52 -16.64 -8.52 8.09
N LYS A 53 -16.35 -9.73 8.61
CA LYS A 53 -15.05 -10.38 8.50
C LYS A 53 -15.01 -11.17 7.20
N TYR A 54 -14.07 -10.85 6.33
CA TYR A 54 -13.95 -11.45 5.02
C TYR A 54 -12.51 -11.88 4.77
N THR A 55 -12.32 -13.08 4.23
CA THR A 55 -10.99 -13.65 3.99
C THR A 55 -10.94 -14.28 2.60
N VAL A 56 -9.90 -13.96 1.83
CA VAL A 56 -9.61 -14.63 0.56
C VAL A 56 -8.18 -15.14 0.54
N GLN A 57 -8.01 -16.34 0.01
CA GLN A 57 -6.72 -16.98 -0.18
C GLN A 57 -6.62 -17.53 -1.61
N ASP A 58 -5.40 -17.66 -2.11
CA ASP A 58 -5.07 -18.37 -3.35
C ASP A 58 -5.85 -17.87 -4.58
N ILE A 59 -5.57 -16.63 -4.95
CA ILE A 59 -6.21 -15.97 -6.09
C ILE A 59 -5.26 -15.92 -7.26
N HIS A 60 -5.66 -16.50 -8.39
CA HIS A 60 -4.98 -16.43 -9.66
C HIS A 60 -5.89 -15.77 -10.70
N GLY A 61 -5.66 -14.49 -11.00
CA GLY A 61 -6.38 -13.80 -12.07
C GLY A 61 -6.67 -12.34 -11.80
N LYS A 62 -7.93 -11.93 -11.99
CA LYS A 62 -8.37 -10.55 -11.73
C LYS A 62 -9.30 -10.55 -10.54
N TYR A 63 -8.96 -9.76 -9.54
CA TYR A 63 -9.82 -9.60 -8.37
C TYR A 63 -10.08 -8.11 -8.09
N THR A 64 -11.36 -7.77 -7.99
CA THR A 64 -11.81 -6.40 -7.74
C THR A 64 -12.72 -6.41 -6.52
N VAL A 65 -12.48 -5.48 -5.60
CA VAL A 65 -13.34 -5.26 -4.44
C VAL A 65 -13.75 -3.80 -4.35
N HIS A 66 -15.02 -3.58 -4.05
CA HIS A 66 -15.61 -2.27 -3.84
C HIS A 66 -16.40 -2.26 -2.53
N ASP A 67 -16.36 -1.14 -1.81
CA ASP A 67 -17.12 -0.89 -0.58
C ASP A 67 -16.90 -1.93 0.52
N ILE A 68 -15.79 -1.81 1.24
CA ILE A 68 -15.45 -2.74 2.34
C ILE A 68 -15.54 -2.04 3.69
N HIS A 69 -16.37 -2.59 4.56
CA HIS A 69 -16.47 -2.26 5.96
C HIS A 69 -16.18 -3.50 6.83
N GLY A 70 -15.37 -3.33 7.87
CA GLY A 70 -15.10 -4.39 8.86
C GLY A 70 -13.65 -4.84 8.92
N LYS A 71 -13.39 -6.14 8.75
CA LYS A 71 -12.04 -6.72 8.75
C LYS A 71 -11.86 -7.57 7.52
N TYR A 72 -10.81 -7.29 6.77
CA TYR A 72 -10.59 -7.93 5.49
C TYR A 72 -9.14 -8.43 5.38
N THR A 73 -8.96 -9.67 4.94
CA THR A 73 -7.65 -10.30 4.82
C THR A 73 -7.55 -10.98 3.47
N ILE A 74 -6.42 -10.75 2.79
CA ILE A 74 -6.07 -11.44 1.55
C ILE A 74 -4.70 -12.05 1.70
N GLN A 75 -4.57 -13.27 1.20
CA GLN A 75 -3.31 -13.98 1.11
C GLN A 75 -3.12 -14.52 -0.31
N ASP A 76 -1.86 -14.65 -0.73
CA ASP A 76 -1.46 -15.42 -1.91
C ASP A 76 -2.23 -15.03 -3.17
N THR A 77 -2.02 -13.79 -3.62
CA THR A 77 -2.68 -13.26 -4.81
C THR A 77 -1.68 -13.07 -5.94
N SER A 78 -1.99 -13.67 -7.08
CA SER A 78 -1.28 -13.45 -8.33
C SER A 78 -2.19 -12.88 -9.42
N GLY A 79 -1.70 -11.85 -10.12
CA GLY A 79 -2.39 -11.23 -11.25
C GLY A 79 -2.70 -9.76 -11.05
N LYS A 80 -3.96 -9.35 -11.23
CA LYS A 80 -4.40 -7.96 -11.09
C LYS A 80 -5.39 -7.83 -9.96
N TYR A 81 -5.09 -6.96 -9.02
CA TYR A 81 -5.94 -6.69 -7.88
C TYR A 81 -6.27 -5.21 -7.75
N THR A 82 -7.53 -4.92 -7.40
CA THR A 82 -8.03 -3.57 -7.22
C THR A 82 -8.96 -3.50 -6.01
N VAL A 83 -8.71 -2.56 -5.11
CA VAL A 83 -9.61 -2.16 -4.02
C VAL A 83 -10.01 -0.73 -4.21
N GLN A 84 -11.29 -0.46 -4.05
CA GLN A 84 -11.86 0.87 -3.99
C GLN A 84 -12.74 0.99 -2.75
N ASP A 85 -12.77 2.17 -2.15
CA ASP A 85 -13.66 2.53 -1.06
C ASP A 85 -13.58 1.57 0.13
N SER A 86 -12.46 1.63 0.85
CA SER A 86 -12.24 0.81 2.04
C SER A 86 -12.35 1.64 3.32
N ARG A 87 -13.15 1.16 4.27
CA ARG A 87 -13.29 1.71 5.64
C ARG A 87 -13.25 0.60 6.67
N CYS A 88 -12.09 0.00 6.82
CA CYS A 88 -11.89 -1.26 7.54
C CYS A 88 -10.48 -1.39 8.15
N LYS A 89 -10.24 -2.53 8.79
CA LYS A 89 -8.88 -3.01 9.05
C LYS A 89 -8.55 -4.03 7.98
N TYR A 90 -7.43 -3.83 7.30
CA TYR A 90 -7.08 -4.63 6.15
C TYR A 90 -5.64 -5.12 6.17
N THR A 91 -5.46 -6.37 5.77
CA THR A 91 -4.16 -7.03 5.69
C THR A 91 -4.03 -7.76 4.36
N VAL A 92 -2.92 -7.53 3.66
CA VAL A 92 -2.53 -8.32 2.48
C VAL A 92 -1.15 -8.88 2.64
N GLN A 93 -0.99 -10.13 2.22
CA GLN A 93 0.27 -10.82 2.22
C GLN A 93 0.47 -11.51 0.87
N HIS A 94 1.72 -11.60 0.43
CA HIS A 94 2.16 -12.37 -0.73
C HIS A 94 1.41 -12.01 -2.03
N ILE A 95 1.74 -10.84 -2.56
CA ILE A 95 1.13 -10.33 -3.79
C ILE A 95 2.13 -10.40 -4.93
N CYS A 96 1.79 -11.07 -6.02
CA CYS A 96 2.57 -11.05 -7.24
C CYS A 96 1.76 -10.48 -8.42
N GLY A 97 2.13 -9.29 -8.91
CA GLY A 97 1.53 -8.73 -10.12
C GLY A 97 1.24 -7.24 -10.01
N LYS A 98 0.02 -6.83 -10.36
CA LYS A 98 -0.44 -5.43 -10.30
C LYS A 98 -1.46 -5.27 -9.21
N TYR A 99 -1.23 -4.31 -8.33
CA TYR A 99 -2.10 -4.03 -7.21
C TYR A 99 -2.42 -2.55 -7.15
N THR A 100 -3.70 -2.22 -6.98
CA THR A 100 -4.18 -0.84 -6.88
C THR A 100 -5.13 -0.71 -5.70
N VAL A 101 -4.91 0.28 -4.85
CA VAL A 101 -5.85 0.68 -3.81
C VAL A 101 -6.18 2.16 -3.99
N GLN A 102 -7.46 2.49 -3.92
CA GLN A 102 -7.96 3.86 -3.97
C GLN A 102 -8.91 4.07 -2.78
N ASP A 103 -9.00 5.32 -2.32
CA ASP A 103 -9.99 5.79 -1.33
C ASP A 103 -10.06 4.92 -0.08
N SER A 104 -9.02 4.98 0.74
CA SER A 104 -8.88 4.08 1.89
C SER A 104 -8.75 4.83 3.21
N HIS A 105 -9.77 4.68 4.07
CA HIS A 105 -9.84 5.24 5.42
C HIS A 105 -9.68 4.15 6.49
N CYS A 106 -8.46 3.65 6.65
CA CYS A 106 -8.22 2.33 7.25
C CYS A 106 -6.98 2.27 8.15
N LYS A 107 -6.89 1.16 8.89
CA LYS A 107 -5.60 0.61 9.31
C LYS A 107 -5.22 -0.50 8.35
N TYR A 108 -4.07 -0.37 7.71
CA TYR A 108 -3.72 -1.14 6.54
C TYR A 108 -2.30 -1.67 6.66
N THR A 109 -2.13 -2.97 6.44
CA THR A 109 -0.83 -3.63 6.47
C THR A 109 -0.64 -4.44 5.20
N VAL A 110 0.47 -4.23 4.50
CA VAL A 110 0.85 -5.05 3.33
C VAL A 110 2.25 -5.59 3.48
N GLN A 111 2.43 -6.85 3.15
CA GLN A 111 3.70 -7.55 3.22
C GLN A 111 3.94 -8.32 1.92
N ASP A 112 5.19 -8.45 1.53
CA ASP A 112 5.68 -9.27 0.40
C ASP A 112 5.00 -8.95 -0.93
N ILE A 113 5.32 -7.78 -1.46
CA ILE A 113 4.80 -7.31 -2.75
C ILE A 113 5.85 -7.47 -3.84
N HIS A 114 5.54 -8.24 -4.86
CA HIS A 114 6.32 -8.37 -6.07
C HIS A 114 5.54 -7.85 -7.29
N GLY A 115 5.96 -6.72 -7.84
CA GLY A 115 5.43 -6.21 -9.11
C GLY A 115 5.17 -4.72 -9.11
N LYS A 116 3.97 -4.31 -9.54
CA LYS A 116 3.55 -2.90 -9.59
C LYS A 116 2.48 -2.66 -8.55
N TYR A 117 2.69 -1.67 -7.72
CA TYR A 117 1.76 -1.31 -6.66
C TYR A 117 1.49 0.20 -6.70
N THR A 118 0.21 0.55 -6.66
CA THR A 118 -0.25 1.94 -6.70
C THR A 118 -1.26 2.15 -5.59
N VAL A 119 -1.09 3.22 -4.81
CA VAL A 119 -2.10 3.64 -3.84
C VAL A 119 -2.39 5.12 -3.97
N GLN A 120 -3.65 5.47 -3.84
CA GLN A 120 -4.15 6.84 -3.91
C GLN A 120 -5.11 7.07 -2.74
N ASP A 121 -5.20 8.31 -2.28
CA ASP A 121 -6.19 8.82 -1.33
C ASP A 121 -6.25 8.01 -0.03
N ILE A 122 -5.17 8.13 0.74
CA ILE A 122 -4.95 7.34 1.94
C ILE A 122 -5.17 8.17 3.22
N HIS A 123 -6.06 7.69 4.08
CA HIS A 123 -6.25 8.21 5.44
C HIS A 123 -6.15 7.11 6.51
N GLY A 124 -5.45 7.36 7.62
CA GLY A 124 -5.43 6.47 8.79
C GLY A 124 -4.04 6.00 9.26
N LYS A 125 -3.75 4.69 9.19
CA LYS A 125 -2.42 4.14 9.53
C LYS A 125 -2.02 3.05 8.54
N TYR A 126 -0.86 3.20 7.93
CA TYR A 126 -0.41 2.34 6.84
C TYR A 126 0.99 1.83 7.13
N THR A 127 1.17 0.53 6.97
CA THR A 127 2.46 -0.14 7.13
C THR A 127 2.69 -1.06 5.95
N ILE A 128 3.85 -0.93 5.32
CA ILE A 128 4.22 -1.74 4.17
C ILE A 128 5.61 -2.28 4.36
N GLN A 129 5.79 -3.56 4.08
CA GLN A 129 7.05 -4.28 4.25
C GLN A 129 7.34 -5.09 2.99
N ASP A 130 8.62 -5.24 2.66
CA ASP A 130 9.13 -6.12 1.61
C ASP A 130 8.54 -5.85 0.22
N ILE A 131 8.93 -4.73 -0.38
CA ILE A 131 8.44 -4.32 -1.70
C ILE A 131 9.53 -4.50 -2.76
N ARG A 132 9.21 -5.23 -3.82
CA ARG A 132 10.06 -5.35 -5.01
C ARG A 132 9.30 -4.95 -6.28
N GLY A 133 9.94 -4.16 -7.15
CA GLY A 133 9.42 -3.80 -8.47
C GLY A 133 9.20 -2.30 -8.71
N LYS A 134 7.94 -1.85 -8.72
CA LYS A 134 7.58 -0.42 -8.83
C LYS A 134 6.45 -0.09 -7.87
N TYR A 135 6.61 1.02 -7.17
CA TYR A 135 5.68 1.44 -6.15
C TYR A 135 5.40 2.94 -6.28
N THR A 136 4.13 3.31 -6.28
CA THR A 136 3.68 4.70 -6.39
C THR A 136 2.61 4.98 -5.37
N VAL A 137 2.73 6.07 -4.63
CA VAL A 137 1.68 6.55 -3.73
C VAL A 137 1.43 8.02 -3.93
N GLN A 138 0.16 8.39 -3.84
CA GLN A 138 -0.31 9.77 -3.94
C GLN A 138 -1.27 10.03 -2.78
N ASP A 139 -1.28 11.27 -2.28
CA ASP A 139 -2.27 11.81 -1.34
C ASP A 139 -2.37 11.02 -0.03
N ILE A 140 -1.29 11.04 0.75
CA ILE A 140 -1.23 10.35 2.05
C ILE A 140 -1.47 11.35 3.19
N HIS A 141 -2.59 11.21 3.90
CA HIS A 141 -2.95 12.03 5.05
C HIS A 141 -2.97 11.21 6.34
N CYS A 142 -1.80 10.72 6.79
CA CYS A 142 -1.78 9.68 7.82
C CYS A 142 -0.42 9.43 8.53
N LYS A 143 -0.39 8.43 9.41
CA LYS A 143 0.88 7.79 9.82
C LYS A 143 1.20 6.67 8.84
N TYR A 144 2.31 6.79 8.15
CA TYR A 144 2.74 5.86 7.12
C TYR A 144 4.17 5.35 7.38
N THR A 145 4.36 4.05 7.26
CA THR A 145 5.66 3.39 7.51
C THR A 145 5.95 2.41 6.40
N VAL A 146 7.15 2.49 5.83
CA VAL A 146 7.62 1.52 4.84
C VAL A 146 8.99 0.99 5.21
N GLN A 147 9.18 -0.31 5.03
CA GLN A 147 10.42 -1.01 5.30
C GLN A 147 10.78 -1.88 4.09
N ASP A 148 12.07 -2.10 3.87
CA ASP A 148 12.61 -3.05 2.89
C ASP A 148 12.13 -2.81 1.45
N ILE A 149 12.49 -1.66 0.91
CA ILE A 149 12.11 -1.27 -0.46
C ILE A 149 13.24 -1.56 -1.43
N ARG A 150 13.07 -2.53 -2.33
CA ARG A 150 14.05 -2.83 -3.39
C ARG A 150 13.50 -2.52 -4.77
N CYS A 151 13.25 -1.24 -5.04
CA CYS A 151 12.45 -0.86 -6.20
C CYS A 151 12.61 0.59 -6.68
N LYS A 152 11.85 0.94 -7.73
CA LYS A 152 11.54 2.36 -8.01
C LYS A 152 10.34 2.74 -7.16
N TYR A 153 10.48 3.75 -6.32
CA TYR A 153 9.49 4.19 -5.37
C TYR A 153 9.24 5.68 -5.53
N THR A 154 7.98 6.06 -5.69
CA THR A 154 7.56 7.46 -5.87
C THR A 154 6.43 7.77 -4.91
N VAL A 155 6.55 8.89 -4.19
CA VAL A 155 5.45 9.41 -3.37
C VAL A 155 5.23 10.88 -3.67
N GLN A 156 3.96 11.26 -3.72
CA GLN A 156 3.52 12.63 -3.89
C GLN A 156 2.55 12.96 -2.77
N ASP A 157 2.61 14.20 -2.27
CA ASP A 157 1.67 14.78 -1.33
C ASP A 157 1.50 13.97 -0.04
N ILE A 158 2.45 14.16 0.88
CA ILE A 158 2.44 13.51 2.19
C ILE A 158 2.11 14.54 3.26
N CYS A 159 1.02 14.33 3.99
CA CYS A 159 0.67 15.06 5.19
C CYS A 159 0.62 14.13 6.42
N GLY A 160 1.48 14.38 7.39
CA GLY A 160 1.47 13.67 8.68
C GLY A 160 2.82 13.14 9.12
N LYS A 161 2.89 11.85 9.46
CA LYS A 161 4.11 11.19 9.95
C LYS A 161 4.51 10.08 9.00
N TYR A 162 5.71 10.18 8.45
CA TYR A 162 6.20 9.26 7.45
C TYR A 162 7.58 8.74 7.82
N THR A 163 7.75 7.42 7.76
CA THR A 163 9.01 6.74 8.09
C THR A 163 9.35 5.74 6.99
N VAL A 164 10.58 5.79 6.49
CA VAL A 164 11.11 4.79 5.57
C VAL A 164 12.42 4.25 6.06
N GLN A 165 12.61 2.95 5.94
CA GLN A 165 13.82 2.25 6.30
C GLN A 165 14.23 1.32 5.15
N ASP A 166 15.53 1.07 5.02
CA ASP A 166 16.12 0.07 4.13
C ASP A 166 15.71 0.23 2.65
N ILE A 167 16.11 1.35 2.05
CA ILE A 167 15.79 1.66 0.66
C ILE A 167 16.96 1.30 -0.25
N HIS A 168 16.71 0.40 -1.21
CA HIS A 168 17.61 0.11 -2.31
C HIS A 168 16.95 0.42 -3.65
N GLY A 169 17.41 1.45 -4.35
CA GLY A 169 16.98 1.72 -5.73
C GLY A 169 16.83 3.19 -6.05
N LYS A 170 15.69 3.56 -6.63
CA LYS A 170 15.37 4.96 -6.95
C LYS A 170 14.17 5.38 -6.13
N TYR A 171 14.34 6.44 -5.37
CA TYR A 171 13.33 6.96 -4.47
C TYR A 171 13.11 8.44 -4.74
N THR A 172 11.86 8.82 -4.94
CA THR A 172 11.46 10.21 -5.20
C THR A 172 10.27 10.57 -4.33
N VAL A 173 10.37 11.68 -3.61
CA VAL A 173 9.24 12.26 -2.88
C VAL A 173 9.05 13.71 -3.30
N GLN A 174 7.80 14.08 -3.48
CA GLN A 174 7.36 15.44 -3.74
C GLN A 174 6.39 15.83 -2.63
N ASP A 175 6.56 17.03 -2.10
CA ASP A 175 5.66 17.70 -1.16
C ASP A 175 5.42 16.93 0.15
N ILE A 176 6.11 17.37 1.20
CA ILE A 176 6.03 16.76 2.51
C ILE A 176 5.63 17.80 3.55
N HIS A 177 4.45 17.64 4.13
CA HIS A 177 3.97 18.40 5.28
C HIS A 177 3.97 17.54 6.55
N GLY A 178 4.85 17.84 7.50
CA GLY A 178 4.85 17.21 8.82
C GLY A 178 6.18 16.62 9.23
N LYS A 179 6.20 15.35 9.68
CA LYS A 179 7.43 14.68 10.15
C LYS A 179 7.82 13.57 9.19
N TYR A 180 9.07 13.60 8.77
CA TYR A 180 9.61 12.67 7.81
C TYR A 180 10.96 12.15 8.29
N THR A 181 11.10 10.82 8.30
CA THR A 181 12.32 10.14 8.75
C THR A 181 12.71 9.08 7.74
N VAL A 182 13.97 9.09 7.31
CA VAL A 182 14.53 8.05 6.45
C VAL A 182 15.84 7.54 7.00
N GLN A 183 16.01 6.22 6.93
CA GLN A 183 17.21 5.52 7.37
C GLN A 183 17.66 4.55 6.27
N ASP A 184 18.96 4.31 6.19
CA ASP A 184 19.59 3.27 5.37
C ASP A 184 19.22 3.35 3.88
N ILE A 185 19.78 4.35 3.18
CA ILE A 185 19.48 4.61 1.77
C ILE A 185 20.64 4.26 0.86
N HIS A 186 20.37 3.40 -0.13
CA HIS A 186 21.26 3.03 -1.21
C HIS A 186 20.64 3.30 -2.60
N GLY A 187 21.45 3.82 -3.53
CA GLY A 187 21.03 4.11 -4.92
C GLY A 187 20.86 5.60 -5.28
N LYS A 188 19.63 6.05 -5.55
CA LYS A 188 19.31 7.46 -5.86
C LYS A 188 18.10 7.91 -5.06
N TYR A 189 18.23 9.06 -4.42
CA TYR A 189 17.22 9.62 -3.55
C TYR A 189 17.02 11.10 -3.86
N THR A 190 15.77 11.49 -4.06
CA THR A 190 15.39 12.88 -4.40
C THR A 190 14.15 13.27 -3.60
N VAL A 191 14.22 14.43 -2.94
CA VAL A 191 13.07 15.04 -2.27
C VAL A 191 12.93 16.48 -2.71
N GLN A 192 11.70 16.89 -2.94
CA GLN A 192 11.31 18.26 -3.25
C GLN A 192 10.28 18.72 -2.21
N ASP A 193 10.39 19.98 -1.79
CA ASP A 193 9.43 20.70 -0.98
C ASP A 193 9.09 20.03 0.36
N ILE A 194 9.79 20.45 1.41
CA ILE A 194 9.59 19.92 2.76
C ILE A 194 9.16 21.04 3.70
N HIS A 195 7.97 20.91 4.27
CA HIS A 195 7.45 21.74 5.34
C HIS A 195 7.33 20.94 6.64
N GLY A 196 8.29 21.13 7.56
CA GLY A 196 8.21 20.54 8.91
C GLY A 196 9.54 19.98 9.42
N LYS A 197 9.53 18.74 9.92
CA LYS A 197 10.72 18.08 10.47
C LYS A 197 11.18 16.97 9.55
N TYR A 198 12.44 17.02 9.17
CA TYR A 198 13.04 16.08 8.26
C TYR A 198 14.37 15.55 8.83
N THR A 199 14.45 14.23 8.94
CA THR A 199 15.61 13.54 9.50
C THR A 199 16.05 12.44 8.55
N VAL A 200 17.34 12.42 8.21
CA VAL A 200 17.93 11.32 7.43
C VAL A 200 19.20 10.81 8.07
N GLN A 201 19.39 9.50 8.05
CA GLN A 201 20.56 8.81 8.57
C GLN A 201 21.05 7.79 7.53
N ASP A 202 22.36 7.53 7.52
CA ASP A 202 23.01 6.44 6.78
C ASP A 202 22.73 6.45 5.27
N ILE A 203 23.30 7.44 4.58
CA ILE A 203 23.09 7.63 3.13
C ILE A 203 24.34 7.24 2.34
N HIS A 204 24.21 6.21 1.51
CA HIS A 204 25.26 5.71 0.62
C HIS A 204 24.83 5.81 -0.85
N CYS A 205 24.39 7.00 -1.29
CA CYS A 205 23.66 7.12 -2.56
C CYS A 205 23.71 8.54 -3.17
N LYS A 206 23.39 8.74 -4.46
CA LYS A 206 23.17 10.13 -4.93
C LYS A 206 21.97 10.71 -4.19
N TYR A 207 22.17 11.81 -3.46
CA TYR A 207 21.15 12.42 -2.62
C TYR A 207 20.91 13.88 -3.03
N THR A 208 19.65 14.25 -3.24
CA THR A 208 19.26 15.61 -3.64
C THR A 208 18.02 16.03 -2.87
N VAL A 209 18.08 17.22 -2.25
CA VAL A 209 16.93 17.85 -1.60
C VAL A 209 16.82 19.30 -2.08
N GLN A 210 15.59 19.74 -2.32
CA GLN A 210 15.24 21.10 -2.70
C GLN A 210 14.17 21.62 -1.74
N ASP A 211 14.25 22.90 -1.40
CA ASP A 211 13.22 23.68 -0.69
C ASP A 211 12.80 23.07 0.66
N ILE A 212 13.58 23.35 1.71
CA ILE A 212 13.27 22.92 3.07
C ILE A 212 12.83 24.10 3.92
N HIS A 213 11.60 24.06 4.39
CA HIS A 213 11.03 24.96 5.39
C HIS A 213 10.79 24.23 6.72
N GLY A 214 11.75 24.31 7.64
CA GLY A 214 11.62 23.73 8.97
C GLY A 214 12.91 23.16 9.54
N LYS A 215 12.81 22.12 10.38
CA LYS A 215 13.98 21.51 11.04
C LYS A 215 14.54 20.39 10.16
N TYR A 216 15.81 20.51 9.82
CA TYR A 216 16.53 19.56 8.97
C TYR A 216 17.69 18.93 9.75
N THR A 217 17.83 17.61 9.70
CA THR A 217 18.93 16.88 10.34
C THR A 217 19.41 15.77 9.42
N VAL A 218 20.71 15.69 9.20
CA VAL A 218 21.33 14.57 8.48
C VAL A 218 22.56 14.08 9.21
N GLN A 219 22.72 12.76 9.24
CA GLN A 219 23.87 12.06 9.80
C GLN A 219 24.39 11.03 8.80
N ASP A 220 25.70 10.79 8.82
CA ASP A 220 26.38 9.71 8.10
C ASP A 220 26.08 9.65 6.59
N ILE A 221 26.56 10.68 5.86
CA ILE A 221 26.46 10.78 4.41
C ILE A 221 27.79 10.39 3.76
N HIS A 222 27.79 9.33 2.95
CA HIS A 222 28.95 8.83 2.22
C HIS A 222 28.71 8.83 0.72
N CYS A 223 28.45 10.01 0.15
CA CYS A 223 28.07 10.14 -1.25
C CYS A 223 28.06 11.60 -1.75
N LYS A 224 27.74 11.78 -3.04
CA LYS A 224 27.39 13.09 -3.60
C LYS A 224 26.02 13.53 -3.07
N TYR A 225 26.03 14.56 -2.22
CA TYR A 225 24.84 15.21 -1.70
C TYR A 225 24.68 16.62 -2.28
N THR A 226 23.44 17.06 -2.44
CA THR A 226 23.09 18.42 -2.86
C THR A 226 21.86 18.87 -2.10
N VAL A 227 21.92 20.04 -1.47
CA VAL A 227 20.78 20.68 -0.82
C VAL A 227 20.66 22.09 -1.37
N GLN A 228 19.46 22.46 -1.81
CA GLN A 228 19.13 23.79 -2.30
C GLN A 228 18.02 24.37 -1.42
N ASP A 229 18.15 25.66 -1.09
CA ASP A 229 17.14 26.47 -0.39
C ASP A 229 16.66 25.88 0.95
N ILE A 230 17.31 26.30 2.04
CA ILE A 230 16.93 25.90 3.41
C ILE A 230 16.49 27.15 4.18
N HIS A 231 15.23 27.17 4.58
CA HIS A 231 14.68 28.12 5.53
C HIS A 231 14.40 27.45 6.87
N ILE A 232 15.24 27.76 7.86
CA ILE A 232 15.04 27.32 9.25
C ILE A 232 14.36 28.47 10.00
N PRO A 233 13.08 28.34 10.43
CA PRO A 233 12.45 29.37 11.24
C PRO A 233 13.22 29.53 12.55
N ARG A 234 13.48 30.79 12.95
CA ARG A 234 14.07 31.11 14.25
C ARG A 234 12.98 30.92 15.32
N ASP A 235 13.29 30.10 16.33
CA ASP A 235 12.53 30.06 17.57
C ASP A 235 12.72 31.40 18.33
#